data_AF-A0A538I1R6-F1
#
_entry.id   AF-A0A538I1R6-F1
#
_cell.length_a   1.000
_cell.length_b   1.000
_cell.length_c   1.000
_cell.angle_alpha   90.00
_cell.angle_beta   90.00
_cell.angle_gamma   90.00
#
_symmetry.space_group_name_H-M   'P 1'
#
loop_
_entity.id
_entity.type
_entity.pdbx_description
1 polymer ?
#
loop_
_entity_poly.entity_id
_entity_poly.type
_entity_poly.pdbx_seq_one_letter_code
_entity_poly.pdbx_strand_id
1 'polypeptide(L)'
;MPELWTPGMAGPLDQLVERIHRRVEAFKESHGAAEVGVEVELHDGSLHRLATLSAEPGFGFITLCPHADEEAEELIIPLGSIVMIRIGVVEPEQRLGFSVPAA
;
A
#
# COMPACT_ATOMS: atom_id res chain seq x y z
N MET A 1 12.47 -19.88 13.32
CA MET A 1 11.40 -20.27 12.37
C MET A 1 10.65 -19.01 12.04
N PRO A 2 10.43 -18.64 10.76
CA PRO A 2 9.47 -17.59 10.46
C PRO A 2 8.13 -18.02 11.06
N GLU A 3 7.49 -17.16 11.85
CA GLU A 3 6.18 -17.44 12.40
C GLU A 3 5.23 -17.68 11.22
N LEU A 4 4.65 -18.88 11.16
CA LEU A 4 3.67 -19.22 10.14
C LEU A 4 2.48 -18.29 10.36
N TRP A 5 2.35 -17.26 9.52
CA TRP A 5 1.18 -16.41 9.50
C TRP A 5 -0.03 -17.29 9.19
N THR A 6 -0.76 -17.67 10.22
CA THR A 6 -2.08 -18.30 10.08
C THR A 6 -3.10 -17.17 10.04
N PRO A 7 -3.90 -17.04 8.97
CA PRO A 7 -5.03 -16.11 8.96
C PRO A 7 -6.04 -16.54 10.03
N GLY A 8 -5.81 -16.15 11.28
CA GLY A 8 -6.72 -16.44 12.37
C GLY A 8 -7.92 -15.53 12.24
N MET A 9 -9.12 -16.09 12.04
CA MET A 9 -10.44 -15.43 12.17
C MET A 9 -10.44 -13.93 11.79
N ALA A 10 -9.71 -13.55 10.74
CA ALA A 10 -9.65 -12.17 10.31
C ALA A 10 -11.06 -11.83 9.82
N GLY A 11 -11.60 -10.69 10.27
CA GLY A 11 -12.88 -10.21 9.77
C GLY A 11 -12.89 -10.16 8.23
N PRO A 12 -14.07 -10.05 7.59
CA PRO A 12 -14.18 -10.15 6.13
C PRO A 12 -13.15 -9.25 5.45
N LEU A 13 -12.36 -9.81 4.54
CA LEU A 13 -11.27 -9.10 3.87
C LEU A 13 -11.76 -7.81 3.21
N ASP A 14 -12.97 -7.83 2.68
CA ASP A 14 -13.67 -6.67 2.13
C ASP A 14 -13.74 -5.52 3.13
N GLN A 15 -14.00 -5.79 4.41
CA GLN A 15 -14.04 -4.76 5.45
C GLN A 15 -12.66 -4.16 5.71
N LEU A 16 -11.58 -4.94 5.61
CA LEU A 16 -10.22 -4.41 5.73
C LEU A 16 -9.92 -3.45 4.57
N VAL A 17 -10.19 -3.87 3.34
CA VAL A 17 -9.97 -3.05 2.14
C VAL A 17 -10.81 -1.78 2.19
N GLU A 18 -12.09 -1.88 2.54
CA GLU A 18 -12.94 -0.70 2.75
C GLU A 18 -12.40 0.25 3.83
N ARG A 19 -11.87 -0.28 4.94
CA ARG A 19 -11.26 0.55 6.00
C ARG A 19 -10.01 1.25 5.51
N ILE A 20 -9.19 0.59 4.69
CA ILE A 20 -8.02 1.18 4.06
C ILE A 20 -8.45 2.32 3.15
N HIS A 21 -9.42 2.11 2.25
CA HIS A 21 -9.93 3.18 1.38
C HIS A 21 -10.46 4.37 2.18
N ARG A 22 -11.26 4.12 3.23
CA ARG A 22 -11.72 5.20 4.13
C ARG A 22 -10.57 5.92 4.81
N ARG A 23 -9.49 5.22 5.16
CA ARG A 23 -8.31 5.84 5.80
C ARG A 23 -7.52 6.70 4.82
N VAL A 24 -7.41 6.30 3.56
CA VAL A 24 -6.77 7.07 2.48
C VAL A 24 -7.51 8.38 2.25
N GLU A 25 -8.85 8.32 2.10
CA GLU A 25 -9.67 9.53 1.92
C GLU A 25 -9.58 10.46 3.14
N ALA A 26 -9.73 9.91 4.36
CA ALA A 26 -9.61 10.72 5.57
C ALA A 26 -8.20 11.34 5.72
N PHE A 27 -7.15 10.65 5.27
CA PHE A 27 -5.80 11.19 5.26
C PHE A 27 -5.69 12.37 4.29
N LYS A 28 -6.21 12.22 3.07
CA LYS A 28 -6.25 13.29 2.05
C LYS A 28 -6.94 14.54 2.58
N GLU A 29 -8.14 14.39 3.14
CA GLU A 29 -8.92 15.49 3.70
C GLU A 29 -8.20 16.17 4.86
N SER A 30 -7.71 15.40 5.83
CA SER A 30 -7.05 15.96 7.03
C SER A 30 -5.75 16.71 6.74
N HIS A 31 -5.09 16.42 5.62
CA HIS A 31 -3.85 17.09 5.21
C HIS A 31 -4.07 18.15 4.12
N GLY A 32 -5.32 18.35 3.66
CA GLY A 32 -5.62 19.28 2.57
C GLY A 32 -4.87 18.95 1.27
N ALA A 33 -4.52 17.68 1.07
CA ALA A 33 -3.69 17.24 -0.04
C ALA A 33 -4.51 17.16 -1.34
N ALA A 34 -3.97 17.67 -2.44
CA ALA A 34 -4.58 17.50 -3.76
C ALA A 34 -4.60 16.01 -4.17
N GLU A 35 -3.49 15.32 -3.90
CA GLU A 35 -3.29 13.89 -4.17
C GLU A 35 -2.56 13.21 -3.02
N VAL A 36 -2.85 11.92 -2.83
CA VAL A 36 -2.21 11.05 -1.85
C VAL A 36 -1.65 9.82 -2.54
N GLY A 37 -0.45 9.41 -2.14
CA GLY A 37 0.20 8.19 -2.58
C GLY A 37 -0.07 7.06 -1.60
N VAL A 38 -0.31 5.86 -2.14
CA VAL A 38 -0.36 4.62 -1.38
C VAL A 38 0.79 3.74 -1.86
N GLU A 39 1.59 3.23 -0.92
CA GLU A 39 2.66 2.28 -1.20
C GLU A 39 2.48 1.02 -0.37
N VAL A 40 2.80 -0.12 -0.95
CA VAL A 40 2.82 -1.42 -0.26
C VAL A 40 4.22 -2.00 -0.27
N GLU A 41 4.68 -2.41 0.91
CA GLU A 41 5.90 -3.17 1.11
C GLU A 41 5.58 -4.65 1.31
N LEU A 42 6.22 -5.51 0.53
CA LEU A 42 6.09 -6.96 0.63
C LEU A 42 7.27 -7.58 1.38
N HIS A 43 7.10 -8.82 1.84
CA HIS A 43 8.14 -9.55 2.62
C HIS A 43 9.46 -9.79 1.86
N ASP A 44 9.44 -9.73 0.53
CA ASP A 44 10.63 -9.84 -0.32
C ASP A 44 11.38 -8.50 -0.45
N GLY A 45 10.86 -7.44 0.17
CA GLY A 45 11.39 -6.09 0.15
C GLY A 45 10.94 -5.27 -1.06
N SER A 46 10.06 -5.79 -1.92
CA SER A 46 9.51 -5.02 -3.02
C SER A 46 8.62 -3.88 -2.51
N LEU A 47 8.64 -2.75 -3.22
CA LEU A 47 7.81 -1.59 -2.96
C LEU A 47 6.96 -1.30 -4.19
N HIS A 48 5.64 -1.31 -4.02
CA HIS A 48 4.68 -1.02 -5.08
C HIS A 48 3.88 0.24 -4.75
N ARG A 49 4.01 1.28 -5.57
CA ARG A 49 3.12 2.43 -5.53
C ARG A 49 1.80 2.05 -6.21
N LEU A 50 0.69 2.16 -5.50
CA LEU A 50 -0.60 1.62 -5.94
C LEU A 50 -1.47 2.66 -6.62
N ALA A 51 -2.08 2.26 -7.73
CA ALA A 51 -3.23 2.93 -8.32
C ALA A 51 -4.53 2.49 -7.62
N THR A 52 -4.70 1.18 -7.37
CA THR A 52 -5.87 0.64 -6.67
C THR A 52 -5.51 -0.59 -5.81
N LEU A 53 -6.41 -0.93 -4.90
CA LEU A 53 -6.34 -2.11 -4.04
C LEU A 53 -7.75 -2.74 -3.95
N SER A 54 -7.85 -4.07 -4.02
CA SER A 54 -9.11 -4.79 -3.96
C SER A 54 -9.02 -6.06 -3.10
N ALA A 55 -10.15 -6.45 -2.53
CA ALA A 55 -10.29 -7.69 -1.76
C ALA A 55 -10.50 -8.92 -2.64
N GLU A 56 -10.88 -8.74 -3.91
CA GLU A 56 -10.98 -9.86 -4.86
C GLU A 56 -9.59 -10.47 -5.11
N PRO A 57 -9.47 -11.81 -5.26
CA PRO A 57 -10.55 -12.81 -5.29
C PRO A 57 -11.01 -13.28 -3.89
N GLY A 58 -10.49 -12.72 -2.81
CA GLY A 58 -10.78 -13.14 -1.44
C GLY A 58 -9.90 -14.28 -0.96
N PHE A 59 -10.41 -15.08 -0.03
CA PHE A 59 -9.74 -16.30 0.48
C PHE A 59 -8.32 -16.08 1.05
N GLY A 60 -8.08 -14.91 1.63
CA GLY A 60 -6.76 -14.54 2.17
C GLY A 60 -5.79 -13.99 1.12
N PHE A 61 -6.26 -13.70 -0.09
CA PHE A 61 -5.54 -13.00 -1.14
C PHE A 61 -6.17 -11.63 -1.39
N ILE A 62 -5.34 -10.65 -1.73
CA ILE A 62 -5.78 -9.33 -2.20
C ILE A 62 -5.19 -9.06 -3.58
N THR A 63 -5.83 -8.16 -4.33
CA THR A 63 -5.29 -7.66 -5.58
C THR A 63 -4.72 -6.26 -5.39
N LEU A 64 -3.47 -6.07 -5.79
CA LEU A 64 -2.81 -4.78 -5.91
C LEU A 64 -2.72 -4.42 -7.40
N CYS A 65 -3.09 -3.20 -7.76
CA CYS A 65 -2.80 -2.66 -9.08
C CYS A 65 -1.76 -1.54 -8.91
N PRO A 66 -0.48 -1.80 -9.21
CA PRO A 66 0.54 -0.77 -9.19
C PRO A 66 0.25 0.34 -10.21
N HIS A 67 0.74 1.55 -9.95
CA HIS A 67 0.91 2.53 -11.01
C HIS A 67 1.96 2.01 -11.99
N ALA A 68 1.62 1.98 -13.28
CA ALA A 68 2.54 1.63 -14.34
C ALA A 68 2.59 2.74 -15.38
N ASP A 69 3.80 3.03 -15.86
CA ASP A 69 4.03 4.05 -16.89
C ASP A 69 3.75 3.53 -18.31
N GLU A 70 3.87 2.21 -18.52
CA GLU A 70 3.79 1.58 -19.85
C GLU A 70 2.73 0.47 -19.96
N GLU A 71 2.71 -0.51 -19.05
CA GLU A 71 1.79 -1.66 -19.12
C GLU A 71 1.09 -1.91 -17.78
N ALA A 72 -0.24 -2.05 -17.81
CA ALA A 72 -1.03 -2.33 -16.61
C ALA A 72 -0.79 -3.75 -16.10
N GLU A 73 -0.52 -3.88 -14.80
CA GLU A 73 -0.33 -5.15 -14.10
C GLU A 73 -1.27 -5.28 -12.91
N GLU A 74 -1.72 -6.51 -12.63
CA GLU A 74 -2.43 -6.88 -11.40
C GLU A 74 -1.63 -7.92 -10.63
N LEU A 75 -1.38 -7.65 -9.34
CA LEU A 75 -0.68 -8.55 -8.44
C LEU A 75 -1.67 -9.14 -7.45
N ILE A 76 -1.98 -10.43 -7.60
CA ILE A 76 -2.78 -11.19 -6.64
C ILE A 76 -1.84 -11.85 -5.64
N ILE A 77 -1.81 -11.32 -4.41
CA ILE A 77 -0.86 -11.75 -3.38
C ILE A 77 -1.57 -12.24 -2.11
N PRO A 78 -0.96 -13.15 -1.34
CA PRO A 78 -1.46 -13.47 -0.01
C PRO A 78 -1.45 -12.20 0.88
N LEU A 79 -2.49 -12.00 1.68
CA LEU A 79 -2.55 -10.89 2.65
C LEU A 79 -1.36 -10.94 3.62
N GLY A 80 -0.96 -12.14 4.04
CA GLY A 80 0.19 -12.36 4.91
C GLY A 80 1.54 -12.00 4.28
N SER A 81 1.57 -11.68 2.98
CA SER A 81 2.79 -11.24 2.32
C SER A 81 3.09 -9.74 2.51
N ILE A 82 2.11 -8.97 2.98
CA ILE A 82 2.24 -7.53 3.18
C ILE A 82 2.95 -7.26 4.50
N VAL A 83 4.02 -6.46 4.45
CA VAL A 83 4.71 -5.93 5.62
C VAL A 83 4.08 -4.63 6.07
N MET A 84 3.78 -3.73 5.14
CA MET A 84 3.29 -2.39 5.45
C MET A 84 2.49 -1.79 4.29
N ILE A 85 1.47 -1.00 4.64
CA ILE A 85 0.78 -0.08 3.73
C ILE A 85 1.05 1.35 4.21
N ARG A 86 1.70 2.15 3.38
CA ARG A 86 2.02 3.56 3.66
C ARG A 86 1.06 4.46 2.90
N ILE A 87 0.53 5.47 3.60
CA ILE A 87 -0.28 6.54 3.01
C ILE A 87 0.50 7.84 3.22
N GLY A 88 0.75 8.59 2.16
CA GLY A 88 1.49 9.84 2.21
C GLY A 88 0.96 10.86 1.21
N VAL A 89 1.39 12.11 1.33
CA VAL A 89 1.14 13.12 0.31
C VAL A 89 2.03 12.80 -0.90
N VAL A 90 1.49 12.91 -2.12
CA VAL A 90 2.34 12.85 -3.32
C VAL A 90 3.18 14.11 -3.34
N GLU A 91 4.47 14.00 -3.00
CA GLU A 91 5.40 15.08 -3.24
C GLU A 91 5.67 15.16 -4.76
N PRO A 92 5.67 16.36 -5.37
CA PRO A 92 6.12 16.51 -6.74
C PRO A 92 7.55 15.96 -6.85
N GLU A 93 7.84 15.30 -7.97
CA GLU A 93 9.13 14.66 -8.20
C GLU A 93 10.28 15.61 -7.83
N GLN A 94 11.09 15.16 -6.86
CA GLN A 94 12.32 15.76 -6.35
C GLN A 94 12.18 16.95 -5.38
N ARG A 95 12.13 16.61 -4.08
CA ARG A 95 13.04 17.22 -3.10
C ARG A 95 14.16 16.24 -2.71
N LEU A 96 14.86 15.71 -3.71
CA LEU A 96 16.09 14.97 -3.43
C LEU A 96 17.19 15.96 -3.07
N GLY A 97 17.71 15.83 -1.85
CA GLY A 97 18.86 16.57 -1.36
C GLY A 97 19.55 15.79 -0.25
N PHE A 98 20.87 15.63 -0.36
CA PHE A 98 21.71 15.04 0.68
C PHE A 98 22.53 16.17 1.31
N SER A 99 22.31 16.45 2.59
CA SER A 99 23.10 17.42 3.35
C SER A 99 24.02 16.68 4.32
N VAL A 100 25.33 16.90 4.18
CA VAL A 100 26.32 16.49 5.18
C VAL A 100 26.36 17.54 6.30
N PRO A 101 26.58 17.15 7.57
CA PRO A 101 26.71 18.12 8.67
C PRO A 101 27.81 19.16 8.38
N ALA A 102 27.54 20.43 8.70
CA ALA A 102 28.58 21.45 8.70
C ALA A 102 29.59 21.15 9.83
N ALA A 103 30.88 21.21 9.49
CA ALA A 103 32.00 20.98 10.42
C ALA A 103 32.06 22.02 11.54
#